data_AF-A0AAP3S9S0-F1
#
_entry.id   AF-A0AAP3S9S0-F1
#
_cell.length_a   1.000
_cell.length_b   1.000
_cell.length_c   1.000
_cell.angle_alpha   90.00
_cell.angle_beta   90.00
_cell.angle_gamma   90.00
#
_symmetry.space_group_name_H-M   'P 1'
#
loop_
_entity.id
_entity.type
_entity.pdbx_description
1 polymer ?
#
loop_
_entity_poly.entity_id
_entity_poly.type
_entity_poly.pdbx_seq_one_letter_code
_entity_poly.pdbx_strand_id
1 'polypeptide(L)'
;MSAMIPFFSSCSDDDSVNEWDMSYVSLLPADYLRPTPSFTLKHVEEEGIEGSVEFQFMATTQKAVAQDINVNIDATCDGISADKINLTSKTAVIKANATASEPITLSITDWDELESIKGEANYTLRIKITGIESTATDVANAAYYQEIVLKISKSAERKKENVLLTNAKDWIFTFMEGVENPESNSVAGTGSSDVATNGIPFWLTVDLKTVKTLTGIQTRHWGAGYASYESRDIHI
;
A
#
# COMPACT_ATOMS: atom_id res chain seq x y z
N MET A 1 -19.79 -44.79 75.80
CA MET A 1 -20.66 -44.54 74.63
C MET A 1 -20.20 -43.21 74.05
N SER A 2 -19.40 -43.22 72.98
CA SER A 2 -18.86 -42.02 72.34
C SER A 2 -19.67 -41.77 71.07
N ALA A 3 -20.38 -40.64 71.00
CA ALA A 3 -21.20 -40.28 69.86
C ALA A 3 -20.29 -39.73 68.74
N MET A 4 -20.12 -40.50 67.67
CA MET A 4 -19.58 -40.01 66.40
C MET A 4 -20.62 -39.08 65.76
N ILE A 5 -20.26 -37.82 65.56
CA ILE A 5 -20.99 -36.89 64.69
C ILE A 5 -20.36 -37.02 63.31
N PRO A 6 -21.07 -37.50 62.28
CA PRO A 6 -20.56 -37.45 60.93
C PRO A 6 -20.69 -36.01 60.43
N PHE A 7 -19.55 -35.33 60.26
CA PHE A 7 -19.49 -34.16 59.41
C PHE A 7 -19.60 -34.65 57.97
N PHE A 8 -20.82 -34.70 57.44
CA PHE A 8 -21.02 -34.69 56.00
C PHE A 8 -20.69 -33.27 55.52
N SER A 9 -19.43 -33.04 55.20
CA SER A 9 -19.04 -31.92 54.35
C SER A 9 -19.57 -32.24 52.96
N SER A 10 -20.78 -31.77 52.69
CA SER A 10 -21.31 -31.71 51.33
C SER A 10 -20.40 -30.77 50.55
N CYS A 11 -19.51 -31.30 49.72
CA CYS A 11 -18.95 -30.54 48.61
C CYS A 11 -20.14 -30.16 47.74
N SER A 12 -20.67 -28.95 47.91
CA SER A 12 -21.37 -28.31 46.82
C SER A 12 -20.31 -28.10 45.75
N ASP A 13 -20.30 -28.95 44.73
CA ASP A 13 -19.72 -28.59 43.43
C ASP A 13 -20.48 -27.35 42.98
N ASP A 14 -19.92 -26.20 43.32
CA ASP A 14 -20.33 -24.94 42.75
C ASP A 14 -19.86 -25.01 41.30
N ASP A 15 -20.80 -25.33 40.39
CA ASP A 15 -20.63 -25.34 38.93
C ASP A 15 -20.34 -23.91 38.39
N SER A 16 -19.55 -23.12 39.12
CA SER A 16 -19.07 -21.82 38.68
C SER A 16 -18.01 -22.05 37.61
N VAL A 17 -18.26 -21.52 36.41
CA VAL A 17 -17.27 -21.50 35.33
C VAL A 17 -16.01 -20.80 35.86
N ASN A 18 -14.92 -21.54 36.00
CA ASN A 18 -13.65 -20.98 36.44
C ASN A 18 -13.02 -20.21 35.27
N GLU A 19 -12.31 -19.11 35.56
CA GLU A 19 -11.58 -18.32 34.55
C GLU A 19 -10.61 -19.20 33.72
N TRP A 20 -10.10 -20.28 34.30
CA TRP A 20 -9.25 -21.26 33.60
C TRP A 20 -9.97 -22.12 32.55
N ASP A 21 -11.30 -22.21 32.63
CA ASP A 21 -12.14 -22.96 31.70
C ASP A 21 -12.69 -22.10 30.57
N MET A 22 -12.52 -20.77 30.64
CA MET A 22 -12.95 -19.86 29.59
C MET A 22 -12.17 -20.03 28.29
N SER A 23 -12.85 -19.77 27.18
CA SER A 23 -12.30 -19.60 25.86
C SER A 23 -12.18 -18.11 25.55
N TYR A 24 -10.95 -17.61 25.47
CA TYR A 24 -10.69 -16.20 25.26
C TYR A 24 -10.51 -15.86 23.79
N VAL A 25 -11.22 -14.85 23.32
CA VAL A 25 -11.12 -14.37 21.94
C VAL A 25 -9.97 -13.38 21.79
N SER A 26 -9.18 -13.54 20.74
CA SER A 26 -8.06 -12.67 20.36
C SER A 26 -8.02 -12.44 18.84
N LEU A 27 -7.19 -11.50 18.39
CA LEU A 27 -6.84 -11.31 16.98
C LEU A 27 -5.42 -11.77 16.71
N LEU A 28 -5.24 -12.46 15.58
CA LEU A 28 -3.92 -12.84 15.08
C LEU A 28 -3.79 -12.52 13.59
N PRO A 29 -2.57 -12.22 13.09
CA PRO A 29 -2.30 -12.23 11.66
C PRO A 29 -2.69 -13.59 11.05
N ALA A 30 -3.21 -13.60 9.83
CA ALA A 30 -3.51 -14.85 9.14
C ALA A 30 -2.24 -15.70 8.95
N ASP A 31 -1.13 -15.05 8.61
CA ASP A 31 0.21 -15.64 8.60
C ASP A 31 0.98 -15.28 9.88
N TYR A 32 0.56 -15.84 11.00
CA TYR A 32 1.13 -15.59 12.34
C TYR A 32 2.55 -16.14 12.54
N LEU A 33 3.09 -16.90 11.57
CA LEU A 33 4.48 -17.39 11.61
C LEU A 33 5.47 -16.36 11.06
N ARG A 34 4.98 -15.29 10.42
CA ARG A 34 5.80 -14.20 9.91
C ARG A 34 5.74 -12.98 10.83
N PRO A 35 6.82 -12.19 10.89
CA PRO A 35 6.76 -10.89 11.54
C PRO A 35 5.64 -10.04 10.97
N THR A 36 4.98 -9.28 11.84
CA THR A 36 3.99 -8.30 11.42
C THR A 36 4.62 -7.33 10.41
N PRO A 37 4.01 -7.14 9.23
CA PRO A 37 4.60 -6.33 8.18
C PRO A 37 4.59 -4.84 8.57
N SER A 38 5.53 -4.10 7.98
CA SER A 38 5.51 -2.65 7.91
C SER A 38 5.29 -2.21 6.47
N PHE A 39 4.52 -1.15 6.27
CA PHE A 39 4.19 -0.65 4.94
C PHE A 39 4.96 0.65 4.65
N THR A 40 5.28 0.87 3.38
CA THR A 40 5.98 2.08 2.92
C THR A 40 5.21 2.72 1.78
N LEU A 41 4.97 4.01 1.90
CA LEU A 41 4.32 4.86 0.91
C LEU A 41 5.34 5.81 0.28
N LYS A 42 5.27 5.98 -1.03
CA LYS A 42 6.10 6.90 -1.80
C LYS A 42 5.31 8.14 -2.14
N HIS A 43 5.90 9.32 -1.97
CA HIS A 43 5.24 10.58 -2.33
C HIS A 43 6.00 11.23 -3.49
N VAL A 44 5.33 11.39 -4.62
CA VAL A 44 5.90 11.97 -5.84
C VAL A 44 5.11 13.21 -6.19
N GLU A 45 5.82 14.32 -6.40
CA GLU A 45 5.24 15.59 -6.83
C GLU A 45 4.37 15.39 -8.09
N GLU A 46 3.17 15.97 -8.10
CA GLU A 46 2.14 15.84 -9.15
C GLU A 46 1.51 14.45 -9.35
N GLU A 47 2.13 13.38 -8.87
CA GLU A 47 1.62 11.99 -8.99
C GLU A 47 0.95 11.49 -7.71
N GLY A 48 1.10 12.22 -6.60
CA GLY A 48 0.47 11.91 -5.32
C GLY A 48 1.21 10.83 -4.54
N ILE A 49 0.47 10.07 -3.75
CA ILE A 49 1.04 9.02 -2.88
C ILE A 49 0.80 7.63 -3.47
N GLU A 50 1.90 6.92 -3.72
CA GLU A 50 1.92 5.55 -4.21
C GLU A 50 2.13 4.55 -3.07
N GLY A 51 1.37 3.47 -3.10
CA GLY A 51 1.51 2.34 -2.20
C GLY A 51 0.15 1.78 -1.81
N SER A 52 0.14 0.56 -1.29
CA SER A 52 -1.05 -0.07 -0.76
C SER A 52 -0.75 -0.75 0.56
N VAL A 53 -1.74 -0.72 1.44
CA VAL A 53 -1.77 -1.57 2.62
C VAL A 53 -2.76 -2.68 2.30
N GLU A 54 -2.31 -3.93 2.41
CA GLU A 54 -3.16 -5.10 2.44
C GLU A 54 -2.67 -6.00 3.57
N PHE A 55 -3.60 -6.40 4.44
CA PHE A 55 -3.27 -7.22 5.60
C PHE A 55 -4.41 -8.17 5.93
N GLN A 56 -4.08 -9.42 6.23
CA GLN A 56 -5.06 -10.44 6.60
C GLN A 56 -4.90 -10.83 8.07
N PHE A 57 -6.03 -10.92 8.77
CA PHE A 57 -6.11 -11.31 10.17
C PHE A 57 -7.34 -12.18 10.43
N MET A 58 -7.34 -12.86 11.58
CA MET A 58 -8.42 -13.74 12.02
C MET A 58 -8.74 -13.47 13.48
N ALA A 59 -9.99 -13.71 13.87
CA ALA A 59 -10.33 -13.89 15.28
C ALA A 59 -10.07 -15.34 15.68
N THR A 60 -9.52 -15.55 16.87
CA THR A 60 -9.13 -16.87 17.37
C THR A 60 -9.54 -17.07 18.81
N THR A 61 -9.69 -18.34 19.21
CA THR A 61 -9.87 -18.78 20.58
C THR A 61 -8.85 -19.84 20.96
N GLN A 62 -8.51 -19.99 22.26
CA GLN A 62 -7.58 -21.03 22.70
C GLN A 62 -8.23 -22.42 22.70
N LYS A 63 -9.55 -22.47 22.93
CA LYS A 63 -10.33 -23.71 22.98
C LYS A 63 -11.55 -23.59 22.04
N ALA A 64 -11.90 -24.71 21.42
CA ALA A 64 -13.09 -24.80 20.62
C ALA A 64 -14.34 -24.69 21.51
N VAL A 65 -15.36 -23.97 21.04
CA VAL A 65 -16.63 -23.75 21.75
C VAL A 65 -17.77 -24.31 20.91
N ALA A 66 -18.77 -24.92 21.53
CA ALA A 66 -19.84 -25.62 20.81
C ALA A 66 -20.87 -24.69 20.12
N GLN A 67 -20.70 -23.37 20.21
CA GLN A 67 -21.53 -22.37 19.55
C GLN A 67 -20.67 -21.43 18.70
N ASP A 68 -21.29 -20.81 17.71
CA ASP A 68 -20.66 -19.74 16.94
C ASP A 68 -20.34 -18.54 17.86
N ILE A 69 -19.24 -17.87 17.55
CA ILE A 69 -18.81 -16.63 18.20
C ILE A 69 -18.67 -15.57 17.13
N ASN A 70 -19.47 -14.51 17.22
CA ASN A 70 -19.35 -13.34 16.37
C ASN A 70 -18.45 -12.31 17.06
N VAL A 71 -17.39 -11.89 16.38
CA VAL A 71 -16.41 -10.94 16.90
C VAL A 71 -16.50 -9.67 16.06
N ASN A 72 -16.96 -8.59 16.68
CA ASN A 72 -17.10 -7.29 16.03
C ASN A 72 -15.74 -6.60 15.98
N ILE A 73 -15.37 -6.12 14.79
CA ILE A 73 -14.07 -5.55 14.47
C ILE A 73 -14.24 -4.12 13.99
N ASP A 74 -13.34 -3.26 14.43
CA ASP A 74 -13.15 -1.92 13.88
C ASP A 74 -11.69 -1.68 13.51
N ALA A 75 -11.47 -0.77 12.55
CA ALA A 75 -10.14 -0.40 12.10
C ALA A 75 -10.00 1.12 11.97
N THR A 76 -8.89 1.65 12.45
CA THR A 76 -8.58 3.09 12.43
C THR A 76 -7.14 3.31 11.99
N CYS A 77 -6.89 4.39 11.25
CA CYS A 77 -5.55 4.79 10.83
C CYS A 77 -5.34 6.26 11.15
N ASP A 78 -4.20 6.59 11.75
CA ASP A 78 -3.84 7.99 12.01
C ASP A 78 -3.84 8.76 10.67
N GLY A 79 -4.49 9.93 10.64
CA GLY A 79 -4.49 10.83 9.48
C GLY A 79 -5.29 10.36 8.27
N ILE A 80 -6.03 9.24 8.37
CA ILE A 80 -6.89 8.71 7.30
C ILE A 80 -8.32 8.51 7.83
N SER A 81 -9.30 9.01 7.07
CA SER A 81 -10.72 8.81 7.38
C SER A 81 -11.14 7.33 7.31
N ALA A 82 -12.09 6.94 8.17
CA ALA A 82 -12.49 5.54 8.33
C ALA A 82 -13.13 4.93 7.06
N ASP A 83 -13.73 5.74 6.19
CA ASP A 83 -14.33 5.30 4.92
C ASP A 83 -13.29 4.89 3.87
N LYS A 84 -12.03 5.30 4.02
CA LYS A 84 -10.90 4.86 3.17
C LYS A 84 -10.31 3.52 3.61
N ILE A 85 -10.70 3.02 4.79
CA ILE A 85 -10.26 1.74 5.34
C ILE A 85 -11.29 0.66 4.99
N ASN A 86 -10.91 -0.24 4.10
CA ASN A 86 -11.77 -1.31 3.64
C ASN A 86 -11.53 -2.58 4.46
N LEU A 87 -12.60 -3.22 4.89
CA LEU A 87 -12.59 -4.55 5.51
C LEU A 87 -13.52 -5.45 4.71
N THR A 88 -13.11 -6.67 4.39
CA THR A 88 -14.00 -7.65 3.73
C THR A 88 -15.20 -8.02 4.60
N SER A 89 -15.06 -7.89 5.93
CA SER A 89 -16.15 -7.97 6.89
C SER A 89 -15.80 -7.18 8.16
N LYS A 90 -16.79 -6.59 8.82
CA LYS A 90 -16.65 -6.01 10.17
C LYS A 90 -16.94 -7.01 11.29
N THR A 91 -17.31 -8.23 10.94
CA THR A 91 -17.58 -9.31 11.89
C THR A 91 -16.82 -10.56 11.46
N ALA A 92 -15.94 -11.06 12.34
CA ALA A 92 -15.32 -12.36 12.21
C ALA A 92 -16.19 -13.41 12.89
N VAL A 93 -16.43 -14.54 12.22
CA VAL A 93 -17.24 -15.62 12.78
C VAL A 93 -16.34 -16.82 13.06
N ILE A 94 -16.13 -17.12 14.33
CA ILE A 94 -15.50 -18.38 14.75
C ILE A 94 -16.63 -19.40 14.82
N LYS A 95 -16.61 -20.40 13.95
CA LYS A 95 -17.67 -21.41 13.87
C LYS A 95 -17.64 -22.34 15.07
N ALA A 96 -18.80 -22.88 15.43
CA ALA A 96 -18.91 -23.91 16.46
C ALA A 96 -17.88 -25.03 16.22
N ASN A 97 -17.15 -25.37 17.27
CA ASN A 97 -16.06 -26.34 17.32
C ASN A 97 -14.78 -25.94 16.55
N ALA A 98 -14.69 -24.73 15.99
CA ALA A 98 -13.46 -24.17 15.46
C ALA A 98 -12.73 -23.31 16.50
N THR A 99 -11.46 -23.00 16.23
CA THR A 99 -10.63 -22.12 17.05
C THR A 99 -10.19 -20.85 16.32
N ALA A 100 -10.60 -20.69 15.07
CA ALA A 100 -10.30 -19.51 14.26
C ALA A 100 -11.46 -19.23 13.30
N SER A 101 -11.62 -17.95 12.95
CA SER A 101 -12.48 -17.51 11.86
C SER A 101 -11.81 -17.70 10.50
N GLU A 102 -12.58 -17.55 9.42
CA GLU A 102 -12.00 -17.23 8.12
C GLU A 102 -11.22 -15.90 8.18
N PRO A 103 -10.18 -15.72 7.35
CA PRO A 103 -9.43 -14.48 7.27
C PRO A 103 -10.29 -13.28 6.83
N ILE A 104 -10.12 -12.16 7.50
CA ILE A 104 -10.59 -10.85 7.07
C ILE A 104 -9.41 -10.11 6.43
N THR A 105 -9.64 -9.54 5.24
CA THR A 105 -8.67 -8.68 4.57
C THR A 105 -9.00 -7.23 4.87
N LEU A 106 -8.01 -6.50 5.36
CA LEU A 106 -7.99 -5.05 5.42
C LEU A 106 -7.24 -4.48 4.22
N SER A 107 -7.77 -3.44 3.58
CA SER A 107 -7.03 -2.69 2.56
C SER A 107 -7.20 -1.17 2.65
N ILE A 108 -6.12 -0.45 2.34
CA ILE A 108 -6.12 1.01 2.13
C ILE A 108 -5.33 1.29 0.86
N THR A 109 -5.97 1.96 -0.10
CA THR A 109 -5.39 2.30 -1.40
C THR A 109 -5.47 3.80 -1.73
N ASP A 110 -6.31 4.53 -1.02
CA ASP A 110 -6.53 5.96 -1.21
C ASP A 110 -5.85 6.73 -0.07
N TRP A 111 -4.89 7.59 -0.46
CA TRP A 111 -3.98 8.30 0.45
C TRP A 111 -3.97 9.82 0.22
N ASP A 112 -4.93 10.35 -0.54
CA ASP A 112 -5.04 11.78 -0.89
C ASP A 112 -4.94 12.73 0.33
N GLU A 113 -5.51 12.36 1.49
CA GLU A 113 -5.50 13.12 2.73
C GLU A 113 -4.09 13.38 3.27
N LEU A 114 -3.12 12.54 2.86
CA LEU A 114 -1.74 12.63 3.26
C LEU A 114 -0.88 13.44 2.27
N GLU A 115 -1.38 13.80 1.09
CA GLU A 115 -0.61 14.50 0.04
C GLU A 115 -0.19 15.92 0.43
N SER A 116 -0.96 16.54 1.33
CA SER A 116 -0.60 17.85 1.89
C SER A 116 0.65 17.78 2.78
N ILE A 117 1.03 16.59 3.26
CA ILE A 117 2.17 16.36 4.15
C ILE A 117 3.41 16.06 3.32
N LYS A 118 4.18 17.12 3.01
CA LYS A 118 5.36 17.01 2.14
C LYS A 118 6.56 16.33 2.81
N GLY A 119 6.68 16.39 4.13
CA GLY A 119 7.75 15.71 4.88
C GLY A 119 7.57 14.20 4.98
N GLU A 120 8.58 13.54 5.55
CA GLU A 120 8.44 12.16 6.03
C GLU A 120 7.44 12.12 7.19
N ALA A 121 6.64 11.05 7.24
CA ALA A 121 5.64 10.86 8.29
C ALA A 121 5.44 9.37 8.59
N ASN A 122 5.03 9.06 9.82
CA ASN A 122 4.69 7.71 10.24
C ASN A 122 3.26 7.69 10.75
N TYR A 123 2.51 6.65 10.39
CA TYR A 123 1.12 6.45 10.74
C TYR A 123 0.93 5.08 11.39
N THR A 124 -0.03 5.02 12.30
CA THR A 124 -0.42 3.79 12.98
C THR A 124 -1.78 3.36 12.50
N LEU A 125 -1.86 2.14 11.97
CA LEU A 125 -3.12 1.46 11.67
C LEU A 125 -3.41 0.46 12.79
N ARG A 126 -4.60 0.55 13.37
CA ARG A 126 -5.07 -0.30 14.47
C ARG A 126 -6.30 -1.07 14.04
N ILE A 127 -6.29 -2.38 14.30
CA ILE A 127 -7.43 -3.28 14.10
C ILE A 127 -7.82 -3.79 15.48
N LYS A 128 -9.07 -3.61 15.90
CA LYS A 128 -9.47 -3.85 17.29
C LYS A 128 -10.79 -4.60 17.40
N ILE A 129 -10.88 -5.48 18.41
CA ILE A 129 -12.16 -6.06 18.85
C ILE A 129 -12.98 -4.99 19.57
N THR A 130 -14.20 -4.74 19.09
CA THR A 130 -15.14 -3.80 19.71
C THR A 130 -16.22 -4.49 20.52
N GLY A 131 -16.47 -5.78 20.26
CA GLY A 131 -17.42 -6.59 21.00
C GLY A 131 -17.40 -8.05 20.57
N ILE A 132 -17.98 -8.90 21.41
CA ILE A 132 -18.21 -10.32 21.12
C ILE A 132 -19.68 -10.60 21.38
N GLU A 133 -20.29 -11.36 20.48
CA GLU A 133 -21.64 -11.88 20.63
C GLU A 133 -21.60 -13.40 20.53
N SER A 134 -21.95 -14.08 21.62
CA SER A 134 -22.14 -15.52 21.67
C SER A 134 -23.18 -15.89 22.73
N THR A 135 -23.83 -17.03 22.54
CA THR A 135 -24.71 -17.63 23.56
C THR A 135 -23.95 -18.52 24.54
N ALA A 136 -22.66 -18.75 24.30
CA ALA A 136 -21.78 -19.52 25.16
C ALA A 136 -21.48 -18.75 26.45
N THR A 137 -21.59 -19.41 27.60
CA THR A 137 -21.31 -18.79 28.92
C THR A 137 -19.83 -18.80 29.30
N ASP A 138 -19.02 -19.54 28.54
CA ASP A 138 -17.59 -19.75 28.74
C ASP A 138 -16.71 -18.96 27.75
N VAL A 139 -17.24 -17.89 27.13
CA VAL A 139 -16.50 -17.04 26.18
C VAL A 139 -16.25 -15.65 26.76
N ALA A 140 -15.01 -15.16 26.64
CA ALA A 140 -14.62 -13.82 27.04
C ALA A 140 -13.61 -13.18 26.09
N ASN A 141 -13.40 -11.87 26.21
CA ASN A 141 -12.26 -11.19 25.58
C ASN A 141 -10.95 -11.60 26.25
N ALA A 142 -9.91 -11.93 25.48
CA ALA A 142 -8.57 -12.12 26.02
C ALA A 142 -8.02 -10.83 26.62
N ALA A 143 -7.23 -10.90 27.69
CA ALA A 143 -6.58 -9.72 28.27
C ALA A 143 -5.55 -9.07 27.31
N TYR A 144 -5.00 -9.85 26.38
CA TYR A 144 -4.00 -9.45 25.41
C TYR A 144 -4.44 -9.78 23.99
N TYR A 145 -3.80 -9.19 22.99
CA TYR A 145 -4.10 -9.42 21.56
C TYR A 145 -5.54 -9.06 21.14
N GLN A 146 -6.15 -8.08 21.82
CA GLN A 146 -7.42 -7.48 21.37
C GLN A 146 -7.22 -6.47 20.23
N GLU A 147 -5.97 -6.11 19.94
CA GLU A 147 -5.59 -5.14 18.92
C GLU A 147 -4.38 -5.64 18.13
N ILE A 148 -4.40 -5.46 16.81
CA ILE A 148 -3.24 -5.56 15.93
C ILE A 148 -2.83 -4.14 15.51
N VAL A 149 -1.54 -3.83 15.67
CA VAL A 149 -0.96 -2.53 15.32
C VAL A 149 -0.01 -2.71 14.15
N LEU A 150 -0.27 -1.98 13.06
CA LEU A 150 0.53 -1.96 11.85
C LEU A 150 1.17 -0.58 11.68
N LYS A 151 2.44 -0.56 11.26
CA LYS A 151 3.19 0.67 11.01
C LYS A 151 3.20 0.98 9.52
N ILE A 152 2.87 2.21 9.18
CA ILE A 152 2.95 2.74 7.82
C ILE A 152 3.92 3.92 7.84
N SER A 153 4.92 3.88 6.97
CA SER A 153 5.89 4.95 6.80
C SER A 153 5.68 5.61 5.45
N LYS A 154 5.60 6.95 5.42
CA LYS A 154 5.56 7.73 4.20
C LYS A 154 6.87 8.47 4.03
N SER A 155 7.50 8.30 2.88
CA SER A 155 8.68 9.09 2.50
C SER A 155 8.33 10.57 2.27
N ALA A 156 9.32 11.45 2.35
CA ALA A 156 9.18 12.83 1.93
C ALA A 156 8.78 12.90 0.45
N GLU A 157 8.04 13.95 0.09
CA GLU A 157 7.78 14.28 -1.32
C GLU A 157 9.12 14.43 -2.04
N ARG A 158 9.28 13.66 -3.11
CA ARG A 158 10.36 13.86 -4.06
C ARG A 158 9.83 14.49 -5.32
N LYS A 159 10.67 15.29 -5.97
CA LYS A 159 10.39 15.78 -7.31
C LYS A 159 10.18 14.60 -8.24
N LYS A 160 9.24 14.76 -9.16
CA LYS A 160 9.10 13.83 -10.28
C LYS A 160 10.40 13.79 -11.07
N GLU A 161 10.94 12.59 -11.24
CA GLU A 161 12.16 12.40 -12.03
C GLU A 161 11.81 12.50 -13.52
N ASN A 162 12.45 13.46 -14.19
CA ASN A 162 12.39 13.54 -15.65
C ASN A 162 13.19 12.37 -16.24
N VAL A 163 12.51 11.50 -16.97
CA VAL A 163 13.17 10.44 -17.74
C VAL A 163 13.52 10.97 -19.12
N LEU A 164 14.79 10.85 -19.50
CA LEU A 164 15.20 11.14 -20.88
C LEU A 164 14.60 10.07 -21.80
N LEU A 165 13.70 10.50 -22.68
CA LEU A 165 13.19 9.66 -23.74
C LEU A 165 14.31 9.51 -24.79
N THR A 166 14.73 8.27 -25.08
CA THR A 166 15.87 7.99 -25.99
C THR A 166 15.54 7.03 -27.12
N ASN A 167 14.40 6.32 -27.06
CA ASN A 167 14.01 5.40 -28.12
C ASN A 167 13.35 6.12 -29.30
N ALA A 168 14.15 6.81 -30.11
CA ALA A 168 13.68 7.56 -31.26
C ALA A 168 12.96 6.70 -32.33
N LYS A 169 13.17 5.36 -32.32
CA LYS A 169 12.47 4.43 -33.24
C LYS A 169 10.96 4.41 -33.01
N ASP A 170 10.52 4.78 -31.82
CA ASP A 170 9.11 4.83 -31.49
C ASP A 170 8.45 6.13 -31.98
N TRP A 171 9.22 7.12 -32.42
CA TRP A 171 8.71 8.44 -32.81
C TRP A 171 8.71 8.59 -34.34
N ILE A 172 7.94 9.56 -34.83
CA ILE A 172 7.95 9.94 -36.25
C ILE A 172 8.54 11.33 -36.34
N PHE A 173 9.52 11.49 -37.21
CA PHE A 173 10.14 12.77 -37.51
C PHE A 173 9.68 13.25 -38.88
N THR A 174 9.38 14.53 -38.99
CA THR A 174 9.09 15.17 -40.27
C THR A 174 9.93 16.43 -40.36
N PHE A 175 10.81 16.47 -41.35
CA PHE A 175 11.64 17.64 -41.64
C PHE A 175 11.00 18.48 -42.74
N MET A 176 11.28 19.78 -42.73
CA MET A 176 10.95 20.63 -43.87
C MET A 176 11.70 20.20 -45.14
N GLU A 177 11.23 20.67 -46.30
CA GLU A 177 11.93 20.48 -47.58
C GLU A 177 13.32 21.16 -47.56
N GLY A 178 14.32 20.51 -48.15
CA GLY A 178 15.68 21.04 -48.28
C GLY A 178 16.64 20.67 -47.13
N VAL A 179 16.20 19.88 -46.15
CA VAL A 179 17.06 19.32 -45.10
C VAL A 179 17.93 18.21 -45.66
N GLU A 180 19.22 18.24 -45.34
CA GLU A 180 20.17 17.20 -45.71
C GLU A 180 20.05 16.00 -44.77
N ASN A 181 20.12 14.80 -45.34
CA ASN A 181 20.06 13.51 -44.64
C ASN A 181 18.85 13.31 -43.69
N PRO A 182 17.60 13.63 -44.08
CA PRO A 182 16.43 13.58 -43.19
C PRO A 182 16.15 12.17 -42.61
N GLU A 183 16.65 11.13 -43.28
CA GLU A 183 16.54 9.71 -42.88
C GLU A 183 17.76 9.21 -42.08
N SER A 184 18.79 10.04 -41.89
CA SER A 184 19.89 9.69 -40.98
C SER A 184 19.28 9.56 -39.58
N ASN A 185 19.53 8.44 -38.88
CA ASN A 185 19.07 8.15 -37.51
C ASN A 185 19.68 9.10 -36.45
N SER A 186 19.75 10.40 -36.75
CA SER A 186 20.51 11.43 -36.03
C SER A 186 19.83 11.87 -34.74
N VAL A 187 18.55 11.55 -34.53
CA VAL A 187 17.87 11.83 -33.26
C VAL A 187 18.13 10.76 -32.18
N ALA A 188 18.75 9.63 -32.55
CA ALA A 188 19.27 8.63 -31.62
C ALA A 188 20.81 8.53 -31.59
N GLY A 189 21.52 9.32 -32.42
CA GLY A 189 22.97 9.52 -32.31
C GLY A 189 23.84 8.28 -32.54
N THR A 190 23.49 7.42 -33.51
CA THR A 190 24.33 6.24 -33.86
C THR A 190 24.91 6.28 -35.28
N GLY A 191 24.55 7.27 -36.09
CA GLY A 191 25.02 7.45 -37.47
C GLY A 191 26.27 8.34 -37.58
N SER A 192 26.96 8.26 -38.73
CA SER A 192 28.11 9.11 -39.09
C SER A 192 27.73 10.38 -39.86
N SER A 193 26.43 10.65 -40.04
CA SER A 193 25.90 11.78 -40.80
C SER A 193 24.98 12.63 -39.92
N ASP A 194 25.14 13.94 -39.99
CA ASP A 194 24.28 14.93 -39.37
C ASP A 194 23.02 15.23 -40.20
N VAL A 195 22.00 15.73 -39.52
CA VAL A 195 20.84 16.39 -40.14
C VAL A 195 21.08 17.88 -40.07
N ALA A 196 21.14 18.53 -41.24
CA ALA A 196 21.61 19.90 -41.34
C ALA A 196 20.99 20.66 -42.52
N THR A 197 21.16 21.98 -42.49
CA THR A 197 20.90 22.89 -43.60
C THR A 197 22.05 23.88 -43.72
N ASN A 198 22.33 24.32 -44.94
CA ASN A 198 23.45 25.23 -45.21
C ASN A 198 23.04 26.69 -45.07
N GLY A 199 23.39 27.30 -43.93
CA GLY A 199 23.26 28.75 -43.71
C GLY A 199 21.84 29.26 -43.52
N ILE A 200 20.85 28.37 -43.39
CA ILE A 200 19.45 28.70 -43.10
C ILE A 200 18.94 27.86 -41.91
N PRO A 201 18.04 28.37 -41.06
CA PRO A 201 17.36 27.56 -40.05
C PRO A 201 16.50 26.46 -40.70
N PHE A 202 16.27 25.38 -39.97
CA PHE A 202 15.31 24.34 -40.37
C PHE A 202 14.33 24.01 -39.25
N TRP A 203 13.18 23.47 -39.63
CA TRP A 203 12.12 23.03 -38.74
C TRP A 203 11.90 21.53 -38.83
N LEU A 204 11.53 20.94 -37.70
CA LEU A 204 11.14 19.54 -37.60
C LEU A 204 9.91 19.39 -36.70
N THR A 205 9.10 18.38 -36.99
CA THR A 205 8.00 17.92 -36.14
C THR A 205 8.35 16.54 -35.59
N VAL A 206 8.10 16.33 -34.30
CA VAL A 206 8.24 15.02 -33.64
C VAL A 206 6.89 14.54 -33.15
N ASP A 207 6.40 13.42 -33.68
CA ASP A 207 5.26 12.70 -33.14
C ASP A 207 5.73 11.58 -32.21
N LEU A 208 5.47 11.74 -30.91
CA LEU A 208 5.81 10.76 -29.87
C LEU A 208 4.82 9.58 -29.79
N LYS A 209 3.80 9.56 -30.67
CA LYS A 209 2.70 8.58 -30.79
C LYS A 209 1.81 8.43 -29.55
N THR A 210 2.16 9.09 -28.45
CA THR A 210 1.47 9.10 -27.18
C THR A 210 1.54 10.50 -26.61
N VAL A 211 0.49 10.92 -25.90
CA VAL A 211 0.49 12.20 -25.20
C VAL A 211 1.51 12.13 -24.06
N LYS A 212 2.44 13.08 -24.03
CA LYS A 212 3.47 13.21 -22.99
C LYS A 212 3.64 14.67 -22.59
N THR A 213 3.88 14.91 -21.31
CA THR A 213 4.36 16.21 -20.82
C THR A 213 5.86 16.28 -21.05
N LEU A 214 6.31 17.17 -21.93
CA LEU A 214 7.72 17.42 -22.17
C LEU A 214 8.20 18.58 -21.28
N THR A 215 9.24 18.33 -20.50
CA THR A 215 9.85 19.34 -19.61
C THR A 215 11.10 19.98 -20.21
N GLY A 216 11.59 19.46 -21.33
CA GLY A 216 12.72 20.02 -22.07
C GLY A 216 13.12 19.18 -23.27
N ILE A 217 14.06 19.70 -24.05
CA ILE A 217 14.65 19.04 -25.22
C ILE A 217 16.16 19.02 -25.03
N GLN A 218 16.77 17.86 -25.26
CA GLN A 218 18.23 17.71 -25.29
C GLN A 218 18.68 17.51 -26.73
N THR A 219 19.55 18.39 -27.23
CA THR A 219 20.17 18.27 -28.56
C THR A 219 21.64 17.88 -28.45
N ARG A 220 22.16 17.22 -29.49
CA ARG A 220 23.60 16.99 -29.69
C ARG A 220 23.95 17.50 -31.09
N HIS A 221 25.10 18.16 -31.24
CA HIS A 221 25.55 18.73 -32.50
C HIS A 221 27.01 18.34 -32.80
N TRP A 222 27.42 18.48 -34.06
CA TRP A 222 28.71 18.01 -34.55
C TRP A 222 29.84 19.03 -34.28
N GLY A 223 30.22 19.17 -33.01
CA GLY A 223 31.37 19.98 -32.57
C GLY A 223 31.27 21.49 -32.81
N ALA A 224 31.99 22.27 -31.99
CA ALA A 224 31.89 23.73 -31.99
C ALA A 224 32.36 24.44 -33.29
N GLY A 225 33.12 23.75 -34.15
CA GLY A 225 33.68 24.33 -35.39
C GLY A 225 32.73 24.37 -36.58
N TYR A 226 31.66 23.56 -36.58
CA TYR A 226 30.72 23.41 -37.70
C TYR A 226 29.31 23.91 -37.37
N ALA A 227 29.03 24.15 -36.08
CA ALA A 227 27.81 24.76 -35.59
C ALA A 227 28.17 25.90 -34.62
N SER A 228 28.61 27.05 -35.15
CA SER A 228 29.02 28.22 -34.35
C SER A 228 27.85 28.95 -33.67
N TYR A 229 26.63 28.63 -34.09
CA TYR A 229 25.40 28.98 -33.39
C TYR A 229 24.95 27.72 -32.67
N GLU A 230 25.21 27.65 -31.36
CA GLU A 230 24.46 26.75 -30.48
C GLU A 230 22.97 26.86 -30.84
N SER A 231 22.19 25.78 -30.73
CA SER A 231 20.73 25.81 -30.90
C SER A 231 20.11 26.76 -29.88
N ARG A 232 20.14 28.06 -30.17
CA ARG A 232 19.90 29.15 -29.21
C ARG A 232 18.42 29.41 -28.99
N ASP A 233 17.59 29.00 -29.94
CA ASP A 233 16.15 29.30 -29.93
C ASP A 233 15.34 28.06 -30.37
N ILE A 234 15.19 27.10 -29.46
CA ILE A 234 14.22 26.00 -29.63
C ILE A 234 12.86 26.50 -29.11
N HIS A 235 11.91 26.65 -30.02
CA HIS A 235 10.52 26.95 -29.69
C HIS A 235 9.74 25.64 -29.73
N ILE A 236 9.10 25.28 -28.61
CA ILE A 236 8.19 24.14 -28.48
C ILE A 236 6.76 24.62 -28.75
#